data_AF-A0A430R784-F1
#
_entry.id   AF-A0A430R784-F1
#
_cell.length_a   1.000
_cell.length_b   1.000
_cell.length_c   1.000
_cell.angle_alpha   90.00
_cell.angle_beta   90.00
_cell.angle_gamma   90.00
#
_symmetry.space_group_name_H-M   'P 1'
#
loop_
_entity.id
_entity.type
_entity.pdbx_description
1 polymer ?
#
loop_
_entity_poly.entity_id
_entity_poly.type
_entity_poly.pdbx_seq_one_letter_code
_entity_poly.pdbx_strand_id
1 'polypeptide(L)'
;FKGGEVVEARAEVGEEYLLAALATDEGARRLGEVGISTNFGLTRPTGLILLDEKMGGTVHLALGRSYPETGGKNPSALHWDLVLSLREGSLLLDGEPLVERGRFVGVSEPHPF
;
A
#
# COMPACT_ATOMS: atom_id res chain seq x y z
N PHE A 1 -1.54 -7.87 11.44
CA PHE A 1 -0.73 -6.97 12.29
C PHE A 1 -1.20 -7.03 13.74
N LYS A 2 -0.30 -6.83 14.69
CA LYS A 2 -0.62 -6.62 16.12
C LYS A 2 0.39 -5.64 16.71
N GLY A 3 -0.08 -4.59 17.41
CA GLY A 3 0.82 -3.58 17.99
C GLY A 3 1.72 -2.87 16.97
N GLY A 4 1.25 -2.71 15.73
CA GLY A 4 2.02 -2.08 14.64
C GLY A 4 3.05 -2.99 13.96
N GLU A 5 3.05 -4.29 14.24
CA GLU A 5 3.98 -5.26 13.64
C GLU A 5 3.25 -6.34 12.84
N VAL A 6 3.86 -6.79 11.73
CA VAL A 6 3.47 -8.00 10.99
C VAL A 6 3.80 -9.23 11.85
N VAL A 7 2.77 -9.87 12.40
CA VAL A 7 2.90 -11.12 13.19
C VAL A 7 2.67 -12.39 12.37
N GLU A 8 2.10 -12.23 11.17
CA GLU A 8 1.82 -13.32 10.24
C GLU A 8 1.84 -12.74 8.82
N ALA A 9 2.44 -13.46 7.89
CA ALA A 9 2.48 -13.13 6.47
C ALA A 9 2.48 -14.44 5.66
N ARG A 10 1.78 -14.44 4.53
CA ARG A 10 1.67 -15.58 3.62
C ARG A 10 1.65 -15.08 2.18
N ALA A 11 2.13 -15.89 1.25
CA ALA A 11 2.00 -15.61 -0.17
C ALA A 11 1.75 -16.90 -0.96
N GLU A 12 0.87 -16.83 -1.96
CA GLU A 12 0.64 -17.97 -2.87
C GLU A 12 1.91 -18.30 -3.69
N VAL A 13 2.68 -17.28 -4.04
CA VAL A 13 3.93 -17.40 -4.78
C VAL A 13 5.01 -16.59 -4.06
N GLY A 14 6.19 -17.18 -3.87
CA GLY A 14 7.34 -16.50 -3.28
C GLY A 14 7.26 -16.31 -1.76
N GLU A 15 6.57 -17.19 -1.04
CA GLU A 15 6.44 -17.10 0.43
C GLU A 15 7.80 -17.06 1.15
N GLU A 16 8.76 -17.88 0.74
CA GLU A 16 10.12 -17.85 1.30
C GLU A 16 10.80 -16.48 1.11
N TYR A 17 10.60 -15.84 -0.05
CA TYR A 17 11.14 -14.51 -0.35
C TYR A 17 10.46 -13.44 0.50
N LEU A 18 9.12 -13.52 0.66
CA LEU A 18 8.36 -12.64 1.55
C LEU A 18 8.89 -12.74 2.99
N LEU A 19 9.04 -13.96 3.51
CA LEU A 19 9.52 -14.18 4.87
C LEU A 19 10.97 -13.70 5.05
N ALA A 20 11.83 -13.91 4.04
CA ALA A 20 13.20 -13.41 4.05
C ALA A 20 13.25 -11.86 4.06
N ALA A 21 12.45 -11.21 3.22
CA ALA A 21 12.36 -9.74 3.21
C ALA A 21 11.88 -9.19 4.56
N LEU A 22 10.87 -9.82 5.18
CA LEU A 22 10.39 -9.48 6.53
C LEU A 22 11.40 -9.77 7.65
N ALA A 23 12.49 -10.50 7.37
CA ALA A 23 13.57 -10.78 8.30
C ALA A 23 14.78 -9.84 8.12
N THR A 24 14.71 -8.86 7.21
CA THR A 24 15.82 -7.94 6.90
C THR A 24 16.32 -7.19 8.13
N ASP A 25 15.40 -6.62 8.91
CA ASP A 25 15.68 -5.89 10.15
C ASP A 25 14.38 -5.70 10.97
N GLU A 26 14.49 -5.06 12.14
CA GLU A 26 13.34 -4.80 13.02
C GLU A 26 12.25 -3.96 12.34
N GLY A 27 12.64 -3.00 11.51
CA GLY A 27 11.72 -2.09 10.82
C GLY A 27 10.96 -2.75 9.68
N ALA A 28 11.50 -3.83 9.08
CA ALA A 28 10.92 -4.53 7.92
C ALA A 28 9.52 -5.11 8.18
N ARG A 29 9.13 -5.32 9.45
CA ARG A 29 7.80 -5.81 9.85
C ARG A 29 6.83 -4.70 10.25
N ARG A 30 7.17 -3.44 10.01
CA ARG A 30 6.33 -2.29 10.32
C ARG A 30 5.98 -1.53 9.05
N LEU A 31 4.85 -0.83 9.05
CA LEU A 31 4.46 0.01 7.93
C LEU A 31 5.31 1.27 7.89
N GLY A 32 5.81 1.62 6.70
CA GLY A 32 6.54 2.85 6.40
C GLY A 32 5.69 3.89 5.68
N GLU A 33 4.71 3.44 4.89
CA GLU A 33 3.87 4.32 4.07
C GLU A 33 2.49 3.69 3.82
N VAL A 34 1.50 4.57 3.66
CA VAL A 34 0.20 4.28 3.05
C VAL A 34 0.02 5.27 1.90
N GLY A 35 -0.16 4.78 0.68
CA GLY A 35 -0.44 5.64 -0.47
C GLY A 35 -1.77 5.28 -1.13
N ILE A 36 -2.53 6.31 -1.49
CA ILE A 36 -3.83 6.18 -2.16
C ILE A 36 -3.67 6.66 -3.59
N SER A 37 -3.95 5.79 -4.54
CA SER A 37 -3.63 5.98 -5.94
C SER A 37 -4.72 6.77 -6.67
N THR A 38 -4.31 7.74 -7.50
CA THR A 38 -5.24 8.69 -8.16
C THR A 38 -5.13 8.71 -9.69
N ASN A 39 -4.24 7.92 -10.30
CA ASN A 39 -4.09 7.88 -11.76
C ASN A 39 -5.05 6.88 -12.41
N PHE A 40 -6.27 7.32 -12.69
CA PHE A 40 -7.29 6.50 -13.37
C PHE A 40 -7.02 6.27 -14.87
N GLY A 41 -5.94 6.83 -15.43
CA GLY A 41 -5.49 6.53 -16.80
C GLY A 41 -4.82 5.16 -16.92
N LEU A 42 -4.31 4.61 -15.81
CA LEU A 42 -3.80 3.23 -15.75
C LEU A 42 -4.95 2.28 -15.43
N THR A 43 -5.24 1.37 -16.35
CA THR A 43 -6.41 0.47 -16.25
C THR A 43 -6.05 -0.98 -16.02
N ARG A 44 -4.76 -1.33 -16.11
CA ARG A 44 -4.23 -2.68 -15.90
C ARG A 44 -2.83 -2.63 -15.26
N PRO A 45 -2.46 -3.63 -14.47
CA PRO A 45 -1.09 -3.77 -13.97
C PRO A 45 -0.08 -3.82 -15.11
N THR A 46 1.07 -3.20 -14.89
CA THR A 46 2.18 -3.11 -15.85
C THR A 46 3.34 -4.01 -15.48
N GLY A 47 3.40 -4.47 -14.21
CA GLY A 47 4.56 -5.17 -13.65
C GLY A 47 5.70 -4.22 -13.26
N LEU A 48 5.51 -2.90 -13.41
CA LEU A 48 6.44 -1.87 -12.98
C LEU A 48 5.87 -1.21 -11.73
N ILE A 49 6.49 -1.47 -10.59
CA ILE A 49 5.99 -1.01 -9.28
C ILE A 49 5.71 0.50 -9.25
N LEU A 50 6.60 1.29 -9.86
CA LEU A 50 6.49 2.76 -9.95
C LEU A 50 5.18 3.25 -10.62
N LEU A 51 4.65 2.47 -11.56
CA LEU A 51 3.38 2.79 -12.23
C LEU A 51 2.21 2.15 -11.49
N ASP A 52 2.37 0.89 -11.09
CA ASP A 52 1.31 0.10 -10.49
C ASP A 52 0.85 0.70 -9.16
N GLU A 53 1.76 1.28 -8.36
CA GLU A 53 1.41 1.98 -7.11
C GLU A 53 0.58 3.26 -7.33
N LYS A 54 0.56 3.82 -8.54
CA LYS A 54 -0.21 5.03 -8.88
C LYS A 54 -1.54 4.73 -9.53
N MET A 55 -1.82 3.46 -9.88
CA MET A 55 -3.01 3.05 -10.61
C MET A 55 -4.31 3.39 -9.87
N GLY A 56 -5.21 4.14 -10.50
CA GLY A 56 -6.48 4.54 -9.89
C GLY A 56 -7.30 3.33 -9.42
N GLY A 57 -7.86 3.43 -8.22
CA GLY A 57 -8.58 2.33 -7.58
C GLY A 57 -7.70 1.30 -6.89
N THR A 58 -6.43 1.60 -6.66
CA THR A 58 -5.55 0.86 -5.74
C THR A 58 -5.19 1.68 -4.51
N VAL A 59 -4.70 0.98 -3.50
CA VAL A 59 -3.95 1.52 -2.36
C VAL A 59 -2.65 0.74 -2.30
N HIS A 60 -1.54 1.36 -1.91
CA HIS A 60 -0.32 0.62 -1.57
C HIS A 60 0.05 0.82 -0.12
N LEU A 61 0.61 -0.24 0.46
CA LEU A 61 1.19 -0.24 1.80
C LEU A 61 2.67 -0.56 1.65
N ALA A 62 3.54 0.32 2.14
CA ALA A 62 4.97 0.03 2.17
C ALA A 62 5.36 -0.60 3.51
N LEU A 63 6.06 -1.72 3.48
CA LEU A 63 6.72 -2.30 4.64
C LEU A 63 8.16 -1.77 4.76
N GLY A 64 8.64 -1.61 5.99
CA GLY A 64 9.97 -1.08 6.25
C GLY A 64 9.98 0.44 6.33
N ARG A 65 11.02 1.04 5.77
CA ARG A 65 11.46 2.41 5.99
C ARG A 65 10.33 3.39 5.72
N SER A 66 10.07 4.26 6.68
CA SER A 66 9.27 5.47 6.44
C SER A 66 10.16 6.63 5.98
N TYR A 67 9.62 7.51 5.16
CA TYR A 67 10.28 8.76 4.76
C TYR A 67 10.35 9.76 5.94
N PRO A 68 11.54 10.17 6.41
CA PRO A 68 11.65 11.13 7.53
C PRO A 68 10.95 12.46 7.27
N GLU A 69 10.90 12.91 6.01
CA GLU A 69 10.24 14.13 5.56
C GLU A 69 8.72 14.12 5.76
N THR A 70 8.09 12.95 5.89
CA THR A 70 6.66 12.81 6.21
C THR A 70 6.41 12.68 7.71
N GLY A 71 7.44 12.82 8.54
CA GLY A 71 7.37 12.60 10.00
C GLY A 71 7.46 11.14 10.41
N GLY A 72 7.77 10.24 9.47
CA GLY A 72 7.97 8.83 9.70
C GLY A 72 9.11 8.52 10.68
N LYS A 73 8.95 7.47 11.49
CA LYS A 73 9.89 7.09 12.55
C LYS A 73 10.40 5.64 12.44
N ASN A 74 10.07 4.95 11.35
CA ASN A 74 10.46 3.56 11.15
C ASN A 74 11.73 3.48 10.29
N PRO A 75 12.93 3.31 10.87
CA PRO A 75 14.13 3.04 10.10
C PRO A 75 14.14 1.57 9.63
N SER A 76 14.51 1.34 8.38
CA SER A 76 14.74 0.00 7.82
C SER A 76 15.59 0.11 6.56
N ALA A 77 16.30 -0.97 6.21
CA ALA A 77 16.92 -1.14 4.91
C ALA A 77 15.88 -1.51 3.83
N LEU A 78 14.76 -2.14 4.23
CA LEU A 78 13.65 -2.46 3.35
C LEU A 78 12.76 -1.22 3.15
N HIS A 79 12.25 -1.02 1.94
CA HIS A 79 11.07 -0.21 1.66
C HIS A 79 10.34 -0.93 0.54
N TRP A 80 9.24 -1.60 0.87
CA TRP A 80 8.62 -2.53 -0.07
C TRP A 80 7.13 -2.26 -0.21
N ASP A 81 6.77 -1.76 -1.38
CA ASP A 81 5.40 -1.44 -1.76
C ASP A 81 4.60 -2.69 -2.15
N LEU A 82 3.50 -2.88 -1.44
CA LEU A 82 2.50 -3.91 -1.72
C LEU A 82 1.24 -3.23 -2.24
N VAL A 83 0.94 -3.41 -3.53
CA VAL A 83 -0.21 -2.78 -4.19
C VAL A 83 -1.45 -3.67 -4.02
N LEU A 84 -2.53 -3.09 -3.51
CA LEU A 84 -3.82 -3.73 -3.29
C LEU A 84 -4.88 -3.09 -4.18
N SER A 85 -5.59 -3.91 -4.94
CA SER A 85 -6.78 -3.48 -5.68
C SER A 85 -7.96 -3.26 -4.75
N LEU A 86 -8.64 -2.12 -4.91
CA LEU A 86 -9.89 -1.82 -4.19
C LEU A 86 -11.13 -2.00 -5.06
N ARG A 87 -11.02 -2.61 -6.25
CA ARG A 87 -12.18 -2.84 -7.14
C ARG A 87 -13.31 -3.64 -6.49
N GLU A 88 -12.95 -4.59 -5.64
CA GLU A 88 -13.89 -5.41 -4.85
C GLU A 88 -13.79 -5.10 -3.34
N GLY A 89 -13.28 -3.93 -2.98
CA GLY A 89 -13.03 -3.54 -1.59
C GLY A 89 -13.36 -2.08 -1.30
N SER A 90 -12.98 -1.66 -0.09
CA SER A 90 -13.10 -0.28 0.37
C SER A 90 -11.91 0.12 1.24
N LEU A 91 -11.65 1.42 1.28
CA LEU A 91 -10.74 2.06 2.21
C LEU A 91 -11.57 2.99 3.10
N LEU A 92 -11.48 2.79 4.41
CA LEU A 92 -12.13 3.62 5.40
C LEU A 92 -11.11 4.58 6.01
N LEU A 93 -11.52 5.82 6.25
CA LEU A 93 -10.79 6.80 7.05
C LEU A 93 -11.61 7.07 8.31
N ASP A 94 -11.04 6.76 9.47
CA ASP A 94 -11.71 6.90 10.78
C ASP A 94 -13.09 6.20 10.86
N GLY A 95 -13.25 5.09 10.13
CA GLY A 95 -14.49 4.32 10.06
C GLY A 95 -15.45 4.76 8.96
N GLU A 96 -15.20 5.91 8.32
CA GLU A 96 -16.02 6.43 7.23
C GLU A 96 -15.46 6.03 5.86
N PRO A 97 -16.32 5.65 4.88
CA PRO A 97 -15.86 5.30 3.54
C PRO A 97 -15.16 6.46 2.82
N LEU A 98 -13.89 6.26 2.48
CA LEU A 98 -13.12 7.19 1.63
C LEU A 98 -13.09 6.70 0.18
N VAL A 99 -12.87 5.40 -0.02
CA VAL A 99 -12.86 4.76 -1.35
C VAL A 99 -13.75 3.52 -1.30
N GLU A 100 -14.64 3.35 -2.27
CA GLU A 100 -15.45 2.15 -2.46
C GLU A 100 -15.38 1.67 -3.91
N ARG A 101 -15.16 0.37 -4.11
CA ARG A 101 -15.05 -0.26 -5.44
C ARG A 101 -14.06 0.47 -6.35
N GLY A 102 -12.97 0.94 -5.76
CA GLY A 102 -11.89 1.69 -6.42
C GLY A 102 -12.21 3.14 -6.77
N ARG A 103 -13.29 3.73 -6.24
CA ARG A 103 -13.69 5.12 -6.50
C ARG A 103 -13.81 5.92 -5.20
N PHE A 104 -13.39 7.18 -5.22
CA PHE A 104 -13.56 8.08 -4.09
C PHE A 104 -15.05 8.37 -3.85
N VAL A 105 -15.47 8.27 -2.58
CA VAL A 105 -16.85 8.59 -2.19
C VAL A 105 -17.05 10.10 -2.21
N GLY A 106 -18.17 10.55 -2.79
CA GLY A 106 -18.53 11.99 -2.80
C GLY A 106 -17.74 12.87 -3.79
N VAL A 107 -16.92 12.29 -4.67
CA VAL A 107 -16.17 13.02 -5.70
C VAL A 107 -16.71 12.66 -7.08
N SER A 108 -17.14 13.66 -7.85
CA SER A 108 -17.61 13.47 -9.23
C SER A 108 -16.46 13.17 -10.20
N GLU A 109 -16.69 12.28 -11.17
CA GLU A 109 -15.76 12.03 -12.27
C GLU A 109 -15.94 13.07 -13.42
N PRO A 110 -14.87 13.45 -14.13
CA PRO A 110 -13.47 13.09 -13.87
C PRO A 110 -12.94 13.82 -12.63
N HIS A 111 -12.11 13.13 -11.85
CA HIS A 111 -11.46 13.74 -10.69
C HIS A 111 -10.64 14.95 -11.18
N PRO A 112 -10.85 16.15 -10.60
CA PRO A 112 -10.18 17.36 -11.07
C PRO A 112 -8.66 17.18 -10.92
N PHE A 113 -7.95 17.35 -12.02
CA PHE A 113 -6.49 17.50 -12.03
C PHE A 113 -6.12 18.95 -11.72
#